data_AF-A0A0F9VGT2-F1
#
_entry.id   AF-A0A0F9VGT2-F1
#
_cell.length_a   1.000
_cell.length_b   1.000
_cell.length_c   1.000
_cell.angle_alpha   90.00
_cell.angle_beta   90.00
_cell.angle_gamma   90.00
#
_symmetry.space_group_name_H-M   'P 1'
#
loop_
_entity.id
_entity.type
_entity.pdbx_description
1 polymer ?
#
loop_
_entity_poly.entity_id
_entity_poly.type
_entity_poly.pdbx_seq_one_letter_code
_entity_poly.pdbx_strand_id
1 'polypeptide(L)'
;MAGKLAACIDDPRDPARTLHSAADILRFRMLMIAAGYEDGIDANALRADPVFKMALERLPGERDLCSQSTVSRLENLPDRRMLLKMGRAMVGLYCASFAQIPKRIILDIDDTFDAVHGAQQLRLFNAHYGPSALLGHGYTVGINVAGPRPSVRARSR
;
A
#
# COMPACT_ATOMS: atom_id res chain seq x y z
N MET A 1 -7.98 5.88 -4.57
CA MET A 1 -7.02 4.84 -4.16
C MET A 1 -7.13 4.54 -2.66
N ALA A 2 -6.67 5.42 -1.77
CA ALA A 2 -6.61 5.19 -0.32
C ALA A 2 -7.91 4.67 0.33
N GLY A 3 -9.07 5.23 -0.01
CA GLY A 3 -10.35 4.74 0.53
C GLY A 3 -10.67 3.28 0.18
N LYS A 4 -10.30 2.81 -1.02
CA LYS A 4 -10.50 1.40 -1.41
C LYS A 4 -9.56 0.45 -0.66
N LEU A 5 -8.33 0.90 -0.37
CA LEU A 5 -7.37 0.14 0.43
C LEU A 5 -7.78 0.11 1.90
N ALA A 6 -8.19 1.26 2.46
CA ALA A 6 -8.67 1.36 3.84
C ALA A 6 -9.87 0.43 4.08
N ALA A 7 -10.79 0.30 3.11
CA ALA A 7 -11.92 -0.61 3.19
C ALA A 7 -11.52 -2.11 3.23
N CYS A 8 -10.26 -2.44 2.96
CA CYS A 8 -9.73 -3.81 3.05
C CYS A 8 -9.07 -4.10 4.41
N ILE A 9 -8.87 -3.08 5.25
CA ILE A 9 -8.22 -3.16 6.56
C ILE A 9 -9.32 -3.27 7.62
N ASP A 10 -9.31 -4.37 8.38
CA ASP A 10 -10.20 -4.51 9.53
C ASP A 10 -9.53 -3.78 10.72
N ASP A 11 -9.83 -2.48 10.85
CA ASP A 11 -9.23 -1.59 11.84
C ASP A 11 -9.82 -1.82 13.25
N PRO A 12 -9.04 -2.29 14.25
CA PRO A 12 -9.56 -2.61 15.58
C PRO A 12 -9.75 -1.36 16.45
N ARG A 13 -9.35 -0.17 15.98
CA ARG A 13 -9.46 1.06 16.75
C ARG A 13 -10.92 1.48 16.86
N ASP A 14 -11.32 1.93 18.05
CA ASP A 14 -12.63 2.53 18.26
C ASP A 14 -12.79 3.79 17.39
N PRO A 15 -13.76 3.84 16.46
CA PRO A 15 -13.98 5.00 15.59
C PRO A 15 -14.27 6.29 16.38
N ALA A 16 -14.93 6.19 17.54
CA ALA A 16 -15.25 7.36 18.37
C ALA A 16 -14.00 7.99 19.03
N ARG A 17 -12.91 7.23 19.12
CA ARG A 17 -11.64 7.65 19.72
C ARG A 17 -10.53 7.82 18.68
N THR A 18 -10.88 7.72 17.40
CA THR A 18 -9.94 7.77 16.28
C THR A 18 -9.97 9.15 15.63
N LEU A 19 -8.85 9.87 15.72
CA LEU A 19 -8.69 11.20 15.11
C LEU A 19 -8.37 11.15 13.61
N HIS A 20 -7.68 10.08 13.18
CA HIS A 20 -7.25 9.90 11.80
C HIS A 20 -7.73 8.54 11.30
N SER A 21 -8.63 8.54 10.33
CA SER A 21 -9.13 7.31 9.72
C SER A 21 -7.99 6.54 9.05
N ALA A 22 -8.16 5.23 8.84
CA ALA A 22 -7.20 4.45 8.06
C ALA A 22 -6.97 5.06 6.66
N ALA A 23 -8.01 5.63 6.05
CA ALA A 23 -7.89 6.31 4.76
C ALA A 23 -7.04 7.57 4.85
N ASP A 24 -7.16 8.38 5.91
CA ASP A 24 -6.33 9.60 6.08
C ASP A 24 -4.86 9.27 6.31
N ILE A 25 -4.59 8.24 7.13
CA ILE A 25 -3.23 7.77 7.39
C ILE A 25 -2.61 7.24 6.09
N LEU A 26 -3.35 6.43 5.31
CA LEU A 26 -2.87 5.94 4.01
C LEU A 26 -2.62 7.07 3.01
N ARG A 27 -3.48 8.10 2.96
CA ARG A 27 -3.25 9.24 2.07
C ARG A 27 -1.98 10.00 2.45
N PHE A 28 -1.79 10.29 3.74
CA PHE A 28 -0.58 10.93 4.21
C PHE A 28 0.66 10.11 3.86
N ARG A 29 0.60 8.80 4.10
CA ARG A 29 1.71 7.91 3.79
C ARG A 29 2.02 7.81 2.30
N MET A 30 0.99 7.72 1.45
CA MET A 30 1.15 7.74 0.00
C MET A 30 1.79 9.05 -0.49
N LEU A 31 1.40 10.19 0.08
CA LEU A 31 1.99 11.48 -0.26
C LEU A 31 3.46 11.57 0.19
N MET A 32 3.79 11.06 1.38
CA MET A 32 5.19 10.99 1.83
C MET A 32 6.06 10.18 0.87
N ILE A 33 5.61 8.98 0.50
CA ILE A 33 6.34 8.11 -0.46
C ILE A 33 6.48 8.85 -1.80
N ALA A 34 5.40 9.45 -2.32
CA ALA A 34 5.46 10.18 -3.58
C ALA A 34 6.38 11.42 -3.55
N ALA A 35 6.64 11.97 -2.36
CA ALA A 35 7.52 13.11 -2.14
C ALA A 35 8.98 12.71 -1.81
N GLY A 36 9.33 11.42 -1.81
CA GLY A 36 10.68 10.94 -1.50
C GLY A 36 10.99 10.74 -0.02
N TYR A 37 9.96 10.56 0.82
CA TYR A 37 10.06 10.26 2.25
C TYR A 37 9.64 8.81 2.54
N GLU A 38 10.25 7.85 1.84
CA GLU A 38 9.86 6.43 1.88
C GLU A 38 10.20 5.75 3.21
N ASP A 39 11.17 6.22 3.99
CA ASP A 39 11.55 5.61 5.28
C ASP A 39 10.56 5.90 6.42
N GLY A 40 9.74 6.94 6.27
CA GLY A 40 8.73 7.36 7.24
C GLY A 40 9.27 8.09 8.47
N ILE A 41 10.59 8.36 8.59
CA ILE A 41 11.16 8.97 9.80
C ILE A 41 10.72 10.43 9.97
N ASP A 42 10.50 11.12 8.85
CA ASP A 42 10.11 12.52 8.80
C ASP A 42 8.61 12.76 9.06
N ALA A 43 7.80 11.71 9.24
CA ALA A 43 6.34 11.85 9.46
C ALA A 43 6.00 12.81 10.61
N ASN A 44 6.80 12.84 11.68
CA ASN A 44 6.57 13.74 12.80
C ASN A 44 6.89 15.21 12.50
N ALA A 45 7.79 15.49 11.55
CA ALA A 45 8.04 16.84 11.07
C ALA A 45 6.98 17.24 10.04
N LEU A 46 6.73 16.38 9.05
CA LEU A 46 5.82 16.63 7.93
C LEU A 46 4.35 16.75 8.35
N ARG A 47 3.94 16.17 9.49
CA ARG A 47 2.54 16.26 9.94
C ARG A 47 2.05 17.69 10.21
N ALA A 48 2.96 18.61 10.50
CA ALA A 48 2.67 20.02 10.73
C ALA A 48 2.89 20.87 9.48
N ASP A 49 3.48 20.30 8.42
CA ASP A 49 3.84 21.02 7.20
C ASP A 49 2.57 21.52 6.45
N PRO A 50 2.45 22.84 6.20
CA PRO A 50 1.32 23.42 5.46
C PRO A 50 1.08 22.81 4.08
N VAL A 51 2.14 22.47 3.34
CA VAL A 51 2.05 21.89 2.00
C VAL A 51 1.45 20.50 2.07
N PHE A 52 1.88 19.66 3.02
CA PHE A 52 1.28 18.34 3.23
C PHE A 52 -0.17 18.42 3.68
N LYS A 53 -0.53 19.38 4.55
CA LYS A 53 -1.93 19.61 4.93
C LYS A 53 -2.78 20.00 3.72
N MET A 54 -2.33 20.97 2.92
CA MET A 54 -3.05 21.43 1.72
C MET A 54 -3.18 20.33 0.66
N ALA A 55 -2.13 19.55 0.43
CA ALA A 55 -2.15 18.43 -0.51
C ALA A 55 -3.13 17.32 -0.10
N LEU A 56 -3.52 17.28 1.18
CA LEU A 56 -4.55 16.39 1.74
C LEU A 56 -5.88 17.10 1.98
N GLU A 57 -6.11 18.22 1.27
CA GLU A 57 -7.35 19.01 1.32
C GLU A 57 -7.68 19.55 2.73
N ARG A 58 -6.64 19.89 3.51
CA ARG A 58 -6.75 20.51 4.84
C ARG A 58 -6.17 21.91 4.84
N LEU A 59 -6.73 22.80 5.67
CA LEU A 59 -6.16 24.14 5.85
C LEU A 59 -4.81 24.08 6.58
N PRO A 60 -3.86 24.98 6.28
CA PRO A 60 -2.56 25.04 6.98
C PRO A 60 -2.66 25.12 8.52
N GLY A 61 -3.65 25.87 9.01
CA GLY A 61 -3.90 26.08 10.45
C GLY A 61 -4.74 24.98 11.10
N GLU A 62 -5.21 23.99 10.35
CA GLU A 62 -5.90 22.84 10.94
C GLU A 62 -4.94 21.95 11.74
N ARG A 63 -5.55 21.05 12.52
CA ARG A 63 -4.84 20.02 13.28
C ARG A 63 -3.85 19.28 12.40
N ASP A 64 -2.69 19.01 12.99
CA ASP A 64 -1.64 18.18 12.39
C ASP A 64 -2.16 16.84 11.91
N LEU A 65 -1.51 16.33 10.86
CA LEU A 65 -1.73 14.98 10.35
C LEU A 65 -1.29 13.93 11.39
N CYS A 66 -1.48 12.66 11.07
CA CYS A 66 -1.15 11.59 12.00
C CYS A 66 0.35 11.50 12.27
N SER A 67 0.71 11.05 13.48
CA SER A 67 2.12 10.89 13.88
C SER A 67 2.80 9.72 13.17
N GLN A 68 4.14 9.69 13.19
CA GLN A 68 4.93 8.54 12.72
C GLN A 68 4.47 7.23 13.36
N SER A 69 4.21 7.24 14.67
CA SER A 69 3.77 6.03 15.37
C SER A 69 2.37 5.58 14.94
N THR A 70 1.52 6.50 14.47
CA THR A 70 0.18 6.18 13.96
C THR A 70 0.29 5.54 12.58
N VAL A 71 1.16 6.07 11.72
CA VAL A 71 1.49 5.48 10.42
C VAL A 71 2.04 4.07 10.59
N SER A 72 3.10 3.92 11.39
CA SER A 72 3.77 2.64 11.61
C SER A 72 2.83 1.56 12.17
N ARG A 73 1.94 1.91 13.12
CA ARG A 73 0.92 0.97 13.62
C ARG A 73 -0.02 0.51 12.53
N LEU A 74 -0.46 1.41 11.64
CA LEU A 74 -1.34 1.02 10.53
C LEU A 74 -0.61 0.18 9.49
N GLU A 75 0.65 0.49 9.17
CA GLU A 75 1.44 -0.29 8.20
C GLU A 75 1.68 -1.72 8.66
N ASN A 76 1.84 -1.93 9.97
CA ASN A 76 2.04 -3.24 10.56
C ASN A 76 0.73 -3.96 10.94
N LEU A 77 -0.43 -3.34 10.70
CA LEU A 77 -1.73 -3.91 11.07
C LEU A 77 -2.21 -5.02 10.13
N PRO A 78 -2.12 -4.91 8.79
CA PRO A 78 -2.70 -5.88 7.87
C PRO A 78 -2.09 -7.27 8.02
N ASP A 79 -2.95 -8.27 8.22
CA ASP A 79 -2.57 -9.67 8.11
C ASP A 79 -2.52 -10.12 6.63
N ARG A 80 -2.11 -11.38 6.39
CA ARG A 80 -2.06 -11.96 5.05
C ARG A 80 -3.42 -11.87 4.30
N ARG A 81 -4.55 -11.98 5.00
CA ARG A 81 -5.88 -11.93 4.37
C ARG A 81 -6.20 -10.51 3.93
N MET A 82 -5.93 -9.52 4.77
CA MET A 82 -6.09 -8.09 4.44
C MET A 82 -5.17 -7.70 3.29
N LEU A 83 -3.91 -8.13 3.30
CA LEU A 83 -2.97 -7.89 2.20
C LEU A 83 -3.47 -8.47 0.87
N LEU A 84 -4.06 -9.67 0.86
CA LEU A 84 -4.68 -10.24 -0.33
C LEU A 84 -5.92 -9.45 -0.80
N LYS A 85 -6.75 -8.95 0.12
CA LYS A 85 -7.89 -8.06 -0.22
C LYS A 85 -7.37 -6.76 -0.85
N MET A 86 -6.36 -6.14 -0.25
CA MET A 86 -5.71 -4.92 -0.74
C MET A 86 -5.11 -5.12 -2.13
N GLY A 87 -4.35 -6.21 -2.35
CA GLY A 87 -3.79 -6.54 -3.66
C GLY A 87 -4.87 -6.71 -4.74
N ARG A 88 -5.99 -7.37 -4.42
CA ARG A 88 -7.14 -7.46 -5.34
C ARG A 88 -7.77 -6.09 -5.60
N ALA A 89 -7.86 -5.22 -4.60
CA ALA A 89 -8.36 -3.86 -4.78
C ALA A 89 -7.43 -3.02 -5.68
N MET A 90 -6.11 -3.19 -5.57
CA MET A 90 -5.13 -2.56 -6.47
C MET A 90 -5.28 -3.06 -7.90
N VAL A 91 -5.38 -4.38 -8.12
CA VAL A 91 -5.65 -4.95 -9.45
C VAL A 91 -6.95 -4.42 -10.01
N GLY A 92 -8.01 -4.35 -9.20
CA GLY A 92 -9.29 -3.79 -9.62
C GLY A 92 -9.21 -2.32 -10.02
N LEU A 93 -8.40 -1.51 -9.31
CA LEU A 93 -8.14 -0.12 -9.67
C LEU A 93 -7.35 0.01 -10.97
N TYR A 94 -6.33 -0.82 -11.15
CA TYR A 94 -5.56 -0.88 -12.40
C TYR A 94 -6.45 -1.27 -13.58
N CYS A 95 -7.25 -2.33 -13.46
CA CYS A 95 -8.17 -2.72 -14.53
C CYS A 95 -9.18 -1.62 -14.88
N ALA A 96 -9.68 -0.89 -13.87
CA ALA A 96 -10.62 0.21 -14.07
C ALA A 96 -10.02 1.44 -14.76
N SER A 97 -8.69 1.56 -14.86
CA SER A 97 -8.05 2.65 -15.61
C SER A 97 -8.00 2.39 -17.12
N PHE A 98 -8.43 1.22 -17.60
CA PHE A 98 -8.47 0.89 -19.03
C PHE A 98 -9.90 0.87 -19.56
N ALA A 99 -10.09 1.36 -20.79
CA ALA A 99 -11.36 1.23 -21.50
C ALA A 99 -11.71 -0.24 -21.81
N GLN A 100 -10.70 -1.05 -22.12
CA GLN A 100 -10.81 -2.50 -22.29
C GLN A 100 -9.84 -3.18 -21.32
N ILE A 101 -10.38 -4.02 -20.44
CA ILE A 101 -9.61 -4.70 -19.41
C ILE A 101 -8.60 -5.69 -20.05
N PRO A 102 -7.31 -5.65 -19.67
CA PRO A 102 -6.32 -6.59 -20.18
C PRO A 102 -6.61 -8.03 -19.72
N LYS A 103 -6.36 -9.02 -20.59
CA LYS A 103 -6.56 -10.44 -20.26
C LYS A 103 -5.52 -10.98 -19.26
N ARG A 104 -4.35 -10.34 -19.20
CA ARG A 104 -3.22 -10.72 -18.35
C ARG A 104 -2.51 -9.47 -17.87
N ILE A 105 -2.16 -9.46 -16.58
CA ILE A 105 -1.26 -8.48 -15.97
C ILE A 105 0.05 -9.22 -15.68
N ILE A 106 1.17 -8.62 -16.09
CA ILE A 106 2.51 -9.10 -15.80
C ILE A 106 3.09 -8.12 -14.77
N LEU A 107 3.30 -8.60 -13.55
CA LEU A 107 3.93 -7.83 -12.49
C LEU A 107 5.38 -8.25 -12.39
N ASP A 108 6.28 -7.30 -12.60
CA ASP A 108 7.67 -7.50 -12.23
C ASP A 108 7.81 -7.28 -10.73
N ILE A 109 8.44 -8.22 -10.04
CA ILE A 109 8.73 -8.09 -8.63
C ILE A 109 10.25 -8.05 -8.51
N ASP A 110 10.75 -6.82 -8.54
CA ASP A 110 12.15 -6.53 -8.30
C ASP A 110 12.41 -6.58 -6.79
N ASP A 111 13.43 -7.34 -6.38
CA ASP A 111 13.98 -7.21 -5.04
C ASP A 111 14.79 -5.91 -4.99
N THR A 112 14.35 -4.94 -4.20
CA THR A 112 15.09 -3.69 -3.98
C THR A 112 16.18 -3.98 -2.96
N PHE A 113 17.41 -4.13 -3.44
CA PHE A 113 18.57 -4.25 -2.58
C PHE A 113 18.74 -2.99 -1.72
N ASP A 114 18.59 -3.15 -0.41
CA ASP A 114 19.07 -2.19 0.59
C ASP A 114 20.32 -2.78 1.26
N ALA A 115 21.47 -2.11 1.10
CA ALA A 115 22.74 -2.55 1.65
C ALA A 115 22.76 -2.38 3.19
N VAL A 116 22.17 -3.32 3.92
CA VAL A 116 22.15 -3.26 5.39
C VAL A 116 23.57 -3.32 5.98
N HIS A 117 24.01 -2.22 6.57
CA HIS A 117 25.21 -2.15 7.42
C HIS A 117 24.80 -2.50 8.85
N GLY A 118 25.07 -3.74 9.29
CA GLY A 118 24.92 -4.15 10.69
C GLY A 118 23.98 -5.33 10.93
N ALA A 119 24.08 -5.93 12.13
CA ALA A 119 23.34 -7.13 12.53
C ALA A 119 21.92 -6.79 13.03
N GLN A 120 21.00 -6.45 12.12
CA GLN A 120 19.59 -6.23 12.47
C GLN A 120 18.74 -7.53 12.43
N GLN A 121 17.73 -7.53 13.31
CA GLN A 121 16.93 -8.66 13.78
C GLN A 121 15.81 -9.08 12.80
N LEU A 122 16.09 -9.21 11.50
CA LEU A 122 15.15 -9.73 10.49
C LEU A 122 15.83 -10.64 9.43
N ARG A 123 16.94 -11.30 9.79
CA ARG A 123 17.64 -12.27 8.91
C ARG A 123 16.82 -13.50 8.49
N LEU A 124 15.62 -13.71 9.03
CA LEU A 124 14.95 -15.02 9.00
C LEU A 124 14.14 -15.34 7.73
N PHE A 125 14.10 -14.46 6.72
CA PHE A 125 13.65 -14.81 5.36
C PHE A 125 14.78 -14.84 4.32
N ASN A 126 16.05 -14.80 4.77
CA ASN A 126 17.22 -14.95 3.90
C ASN A 126 17.95 -16.27 4.20
N ALA A 127 17.44 -17.36 3.64
CA ALA A 127 18.30 -18.50 3.28
C ALA A 127 18.56 -18.34 1.77
N HIS A 128 19.77 -18.13 1.27
CA HIS A 128 20.92 -19.02 1.46
C HIS A 128 22.20 -18.33 0.93
N TYR A 129 23.28 -18.40 1.72
CA TYR A 129 24.71 -18.14 1.41
C TYR A 129 25.18 -16.71 1.10
N GLY A 130 26.34 -16.34 1.70
CA GLY A 130 27.17 -15.18 1.33
C GLY A 130 28.46 -15.64 0.64
N PRO A 131 29.55 -14.85 0.67
CA PRO A 131 29.67 -13.40 0.73
C PRO A 131 30.03 -12.81 -0.66
N SER A 132 29.63 -11.57 -0.90
CA SER A 132 29.97 -10.75 -2.07
C SER A 132 29.13 -11.02 -3.33
N ALA A 133 28.16 -10.12 -3.55
CA ALA A 133 27.30 -9.99 -4.72
C ALA A 133 26.32 -11.14 -4.99
N LEU A 134 25.06 -10.93 -4.59
CA LEU A 134 23.92 -11.69 -5.10
C LEU A 134 23.35 -10.91 -6.29
N LEU A 135 23.42 -11.51 -7.48
CA LEU A 135 22.65 -11.06 -8.63
C LEU A 135 21.16 -11.28 -8.29
N GLY A 136 20.38 -10.20 -8.19
CA GLY A 136 18.95 -10.31 -7.89
C GLY A 136 18.21 -11.08 -8.98
N HIS A 137 17.59 -12.20 -8.63
CA HIS A 137 16.63 -12.85 -9.50
C HIS A 137 15.29 -12.11 -9.37
N GLY A 138 15.03 -11.16 -10.29
CA GLY A 138 13.68 -10.64 -10.50
C GLY A 138 12.75 -11.79 -10.85
N TYR A 139 11.58 -11.84 -10.21
CA TYR A 139 10.57 -12.85 -10.51
C TYR A 139 9.32 -12.16 -11.05
N THR A 140 8.88 -12.63 -12.21
CA THR A 140 7.69 -12.11 -12.87
C THR A 140 6.47 -12.94 -12.47
N VAL A 141 5.43 -12.28 -11.97
CA VAL A 141 4.14 -12.91 -11.64
C VAL A 141 3.08 -12.54 -12.67
N GLY A 142 2.48 -13.55 -13.31
CA GLY A 142 1.36 -13.38 -14.22
C GLY A 142 0.02 -13.53 -13.51
N ILE A 143 -0.83 -12.50 -13.56
CA ILE A 143 -2.21 -12.54 -13.07
C ILE A 143 -3.15 -12.61 -14.28
N ASN A 144 -3.90 -13.73 -14.41
CA ASN A 144 -4.98 -13.83 -15.38
C ASN A 144 -6.21 -13.09 -14.87
N VAL A 145 -6.68 -12.09 -15.62
CA VAL A 145 -7.87 -11.33 -15.25
C VAL A 145 -9.07 -12.06 -15.85
N ALA A 146 -9.88 -12.68 -14.99
CA ALA A 146 -11.13 -13.28 -15.43
C ALA A 146 -12.04 -12.17 -15.96
N GLY A 147 -12.40 -12.23 -17.25
CA GLY A 147 -13.41 -11.34 -17.82
C GLY A 147 -14.77 -11.52 -17.14
N PRO A 148 -15.70 -10.57 -17.30
CA PRO A 148 -17.06 -10.77 -16.81
C PRO A 148 -17.61 -12.08 -17.37
N ARG A 149 -18.14 -12.95 -16.50
CA ARG A 149 -18.85 -14.17 -16.95
C ARG A 149 -19.97 -13.71 -17.89
N PRO A 150 -20.11 -14.29 -19.10
CA PRO A 150 -21.25 -13.96 -19.94
C PRO A 150 -22.53 -14.21 -19.15
N SER A 151 -23.40 -13.21 -19.07
CA SER A 151 -24.71 -13.38 -18.48
C SER A 151 -25.48 -14.37 -19.33
N VAL A 152 -25.72 -15.56 -18.79
CA VAL A 152 -26.64 -16.52 -19.40
C VAL A 152 -28.03 -15.92 -19.26
N ARG A 153 -28.46 -15.14 -20.24
CA ARG A 153 -29.89 -14.85 -20.42
C ARG A 153 -30.54 -16.16 -20.85
N ALA A 154 -31.19 -16.84 -19.91
CA ALA A 154 -32.15 -17.88 -20.24
C ALA A 154 -33.22 -17.23 -21.15
N ARG A 155 -33.23 -17.61 -22.43
CA ARG A 155 -34.37 -17.34 -23.30
C ARG A 155 -35.48 -18.27 -22.84
N SER A 156 -36.51 -17.74 -22.17
CA SER A 156 -37.79 -18.44 -22.09
C SER A 156 -38.38 -18.51 -23.49
N ARG A 157 -38.79 -19.71 -23.89
CA ARG A 157 -39.65 -19.93 -25.07
C ARG A 157 -41.06 -19.47 -24.77
#